data_AF-A0A0F9TTE3-F1
#
_entry.id   AF-A0A0F9TTE3-F1
#
_cell.length_a   1.000
_cell.length_b   1.000
_cell.length_c   1.000
_cell.angle_alpha   90.00
_cell.angle_beta   90.00
_cell.angle_gamma   90.00
#
_symmetry.space_group_name_H-M   'P 1'
#
loop_
_entity.id
_entity.type
_entity.pdbx_description
1 polymer ?
#
loop_
_entity_poly.entity_id
_entity_poly.type
_entity_poly.pdbx_seq_one_letter_code
_entity_poly.pdbx_strand_id
1 'polypeptide(L)'
;MGMNWIAKLAAKAPVPIFIARGNDAPDETDKLHLNPNLSIVDTPRAASILLVAGTIPHALTAHLHRLHDQLPHPRATIFWHSSPTDQLSSALGVTHGDDLGSFLLQTRAALLTGERASEADVLPDEPANVWRGVGPHGQGGKGMMGGTPYGRPMAMTDDDMRDGLKLDAYTADFGPFLTMLPSGMILKITLQGDLFQKVAVVSPPYEDARQGREIRTLLKLLGLPALANRLLIENAHCEAGFKRLVTLSGVRRAIPPDLGRTHDGSDVRSRFEHMLNDPSNPQNLHLMGLGLGDLLEGREWQEAMLILNSFDNTSLRKICANTPTDATDDMGDSSEQASGGHEGMDHSSHGGH
;
A
#
# COMPACT_ATOMS: atom_id res chain seq x y z
N MET A 1 -30.47 -22.77 19.74
CA MET A 1 -30.70 -23.43 18.43
C MET A 1 -30.74 -22.47 17.23
N GLY A 2 -31.11 -21.19 17.40
CA GLY A 2 -31.19 -20.21 16.29
C GLY A 2 -29.86 -19.74 15.67
N MET A 3 -28.74 -19.71 16.40
CA MET A 3 -27.46 -19.25 15.82
C MET A 3 -26.83 -20.24 14.84
N ASN A 4 -27.11 -21.55 14.98
CA ASN A 4 -26.45 -22.59 14.18
C ASN A 4 -26.98 -22.63 12.72
N TRP A 5 -28.26 -22.32 12.47
CA TRP A 5 -28.78 -22.30 11.10
C TRP A 5 -28.32 -21.07 10.30
N ILE A 6 -28.21 -19.91 10.95
CA ILE A 6 -27.65 -18.69 10.34
C ILE A 6 -26.18 -18.92 9.98
N ALA A 7 -25.39 -19.51 10.89
CA ALA A 7 -24.00 -19.87 10.62
C ALA A 7 -23.86 -20.84 9.44
N LYS A 8 -24.70 -21.88 9.38
CA LYS A 8 -24.72 -22.85 8.26
C LYS A 8 -25.12 -22.21 6.92
N LEU A 9 -25.99 -21.21 6.93
CA LEU A 9 -26.38 -20.50 5.71
C LEU A 9 -25.30 -19.51 5.27
N ALA A 10 -24.69 -18.79 6.22
CA ALA A 10 -23.55 -17.91 6.00
C ALA A 10 -22.32 -18.67 5.48
N ALA A 11 -22.12 -19.92 5.90
CA ALA A 11 -21.03 -20.79 5.41
C ALA A 11 -21.15 -21.14 3.92
N LYS A 12 -22.28 -20.85 3.27
CA LYS A 12 -22.45 -21.00 1.80
C LYS A 12 -22.05 -19.76 1.02
N ALA A 13 -21.83 -18.63 1.69
CA ALA A 13 -21.36 -17.42 1.03
C ALA A 13 -19.89 -17.56 0.63
N PRO A 14 -19.44 -16.86 -0.44
CA PRO A 14 -18.03 -16.82 -0.77
C PRO A 14 -17.19 -16.34 0.42
N VAL A 15 -16.05 -16.98 0.66
CA VAL A 15 -15.19 -16.66 1.80
C VAL A 15 -14.46 -15.35 1.53
N PRO A 16 -14.67 -14.29 2.33
CA PRO A 16 -13.96 -13.04 2.13
C PRO A 16 -12.54 -13.16 2.67
N ILE A 17 -11.56 -13.02 1.79
CA ILE A 17 -10.14 -13.17 2.09
C ILE A 17 -9.34 -11.94 1.67
N PHE A 18 -8.45 -11.49 2.55
CA PHE A 18 -7.44 -10.49 2.22
C PHE A 18 -6.10 -11.21 2.06
N ILE A 19 -5.34 -10.86 1.01
CA ILE A 19 -4.07 -11.53 0.69
C ILE A 19 -2.91 -10.61 1.04
N ALA A 20 -2.10 -11.01 2.02
CA ALA A 20 -0.77 -10.45 2.26
C ALA A 20 0.26 -11.25 1.46
N ARG A 21 0.88 -10.63 0.46
CA ARG A 21 1.90 -11.29 -0.38
C ARG A 21 3.30 -11.09 0.18
N GLY A 22 4.06 -12.18 0.22
CA GLY A 22 5.49 -12.25 0.46
C GLY A 22 6.31 -12.26 -0.83
N ASN A 23 7.63 -12.37 -0.67
CA ASN A 23 8.61 -12.25 -1.76
C ASN A 23 8.50 -13.40 -2.78
N ASP A 24 8.23 -14.60 -2.29
CA ASP A 24 8.12 -15.88 -3.02
C ASP A 24 6.66 -16.36 -3.07
N ALA A 25 5.70 -15.43 -3.03
CA ALA A 25 4.29 -15.76 -3.14
C ALA A 25 4.01 -16.49 -4.48
N PRO A 26 3.38 -17.67 -4.46
CA PRO A 26 3.18 -18.50 -5.66
C PRO A 26 2.27 -17.81 -6.69
N ASP A 27 2.46 -18.09 -7.97
CA ASP A 27 1.68 -17.53 -9.08
C ASP A 27 0.19 -17.93 -8.99
N GLU A 28 -0.07 -19.10 -8.43
CA GLU A 28 -1.40 -19.64 -8.14
C GLU A 28 -2.21 -18.72 -7.20
N THR A 29 -1.56 -17.83 -6.45
CA THR A 29 -2.22 -16.82 -5.62
C THR A 29 -3.18 -15.96 -6.43
N ASP A 30 -2.81 -15.58 -7.65
CA ASP A 30 -3.69 -14.78 -8.51
C ASP A 30 -4.90 -15.60 -9.00
N LYS A 31 -4.71 -16.90 -9.25
CA LYS A 31 -5.77 -17.81 -9.71
C LYS A 31 -6.89 -17.99 -8.69
N LEU A 32 -6.68 -17.63 -7.42
CA LEU A 32 -7.75 -17.62 -6.40
C LEU A 32 -8.93 -16.72 -6.78
N HIS A 33 -8.70 -15.67 -7.58
CA HIS A 33 -9.79 -14.83 -8.13
C HIS A 33 -10.73 -15.58 -9.07
N LEU A 34 -10.34 -16.75 -9.59
CA LEU A 34 -11.17 -17.58 -10.45
C LEU A 34 -12.09 -18.53 -9.66
N ASN A 35 -11.87 -18.69 -8.35
CA ASN A 35 -12.69 -19.56 -7.52
C ASN A 35 -13.97 -18.83 -7.08
N PRO A 36 -15.17 -19.27 -7.53
CA PRO A 36 -16.42 -18.57 -7.21
C PRO A 36 -16.81 -18.65 -5.72
N ASN A 37 -16.20 -19.56 -4.96
CA ASN A 37 -16.43 -19.71 -3.53
C ASN A 37 -15.51 -18.81 -2.70
N LEU A 38 -14.62 -18.05 -3.33
CA LEU A 38 -13.73 -17.10 -2.67
C LEU A 38 -14.09 -15.66 -3.10
N SER A 39 -13.99 -14.73 -2.17
CA SER A 39 -14.10 -13.30 -2.44
C SER A 39 -12.81 -12.62 -1.98
N ILE A 40 -11.93 -12.31 -2.93
CA ILE A 40 -10.72 -11.56 -2.61
C ILE A 40 -11.12 -10.09 -2.41
N VAL A 41 -10.90 -9.57 -1.21
CA VAL A 41 -11.30 -8.20 -0.84
C VAL A 41 -10.11 -7.25 -0.81
N ASP A 42 -10.37 -5.97 -1.08
CA ASP A 42 -9.33 -4.93 -1.14
C ASP A 42 -8.98 -4.31 0.21
N THR A 43 -9.73 -4.64 1.28
CA THR A 43 -9.46 -4.14 2.63
C THR A 43 -9.48 -5.26 3.65
N PRO A 44 -8.57 -5.26 4.64
CA PRO A 44 -8.56 -6.26 5.71
C PRO A 44 -9.87 -6.24 6.51
N ARG A 45 -10.50 -5.06 6.65
CA ARG A 45 -11.77 -4.89 7.38
C ARG A 45 -12.95 -5.61 6.72
N ALA A 46 -12.85 -5.93 5.44
CA ALA A 46 -13.87 -6.69 4.72
C ALA A 46 -13.59 -8.20 4.72
N ALA A 47 -12.45 -8.65 5.25
CA ALA A 47 -12.04 -10.05 5.25
C ALA A 47 -12.45 -10.77 6.54
N SER A 48 -12.55 -12.09 6.44
CA SER A 48 -12.66 -12.99 7.60
C SER A 48 -11.44 -13.91 7.75
N ILE A 49 -10.64 -14.01 6.68
CA ILE A 49 -9.40 -14.76 6.66
C ILE A 49 -8.30 -13.87 6.10
N LEU A 50 -7.17 -13.83 6.79
CA LEU A 50 -5.92 -13.28 6.28
C LEU A 50 -5.11 -14.43 5.66
N LEU A 51 -4.92 -14.39 4.34
CA LEU A 51 -4.05 -15.32 3.64
C LEU A 51 -2.66 -14.69 3.47
N VAL A 52 -1.66 -15.27 4.12
CA VAL A 52 -0.25 -14.91 3.96
C VAL A 52 0.36 -15.83 2.91
N ALA A 53 0.51 -15.33 1.68
CA ALA A 53 1.04 -16.10 0.56
C ALA A 53 2.55 -15.81 0.41
N GLY A 54 3.38 -16.83 0.59
CA GLY A 54 4.84 -16.69 0.60
C GLY A 54 5.39 -16.08 1.89
N THR A 55 6.70 -15.90 1.90
CA THR A 55 7.55 -15.45 3.01
C THR A 55 7.50 -13.93 3.14
N ILE A 56 7.05 -13.46 4.30
CA ILE A 56 7.14 -12.05 4.69
C ILE A 56 8.52 -11.79 5.30
N PRO A 57 9.31 -10.84 4.77
CA PRO A 57 10.58 -10.46 5.37
C PRO A 57 10.42 -10.02 6.82
N HIS A 58 11.39 -10.32 7.67
CA HIS A 58 11.33 -10.00 9.11
C HIS A 58 11.08 -8.51 9.37
N ALA A 59 11.67 -7.62 8.58
CA ALA A 59 11.45 -6.17 8.66
C ALA A 59 9.99 -5.74 8.46
N LEU A 60 9.17 -6.58 7.80
CA LEU A 60 7.78 -6.32 7.50
C LEU A 60 6.80 -7.08 8.41
N THR A 61 7.30 -7.90 9.34
CA THR A 61 6.48 -8.68 10.28
C THR A 61 5.57 -7.77 11.13
N ALA A 62 6.06 -6.61 11.58
CA ALA A 62 5.23 -5.65 12.32
C ALA A 62 4.06 -5.07 11.48
N HIS A 63 4.21 -4.99 10.15
CA HIS A 63 3.12 -4.59 9.27
C HIS A 63 2.08 -5.71 9.14
N LEU A 64 2.52 -6.97 9.11
CA LEU A 64 1.64 -8.13 9.06
C LEU A 64 0.76 -8.23 10.32
N HIS A 65 1.34 -7.96 11.49
CA HIS A 65 0.61 -7.97 12.77
C HIS A 65 -0.46 -6.86 12.82
N ARG A 66 -0.11 -5.65 12.36
CA ARG A 66 -1.08 -4.56 12.18
C ARG A 66 -2.21 -4.93 11.22
N LEU A 67 -1.90 -5.65 10.15
CA LEU A 67 -2.89 -6.11 9.18
C LEU A 67 -3.82 -7.15 9.80
N HIS A 68 -3.27 -8.13 10.52
CA HIS A 68 -4.03 -9.15 11.23
C HIS A 68 -5.05 -8.55 12.21
N ASP A 69 -4.65 -7.59 13.04
CA ASP A 69 -5.54 -6.97 14.02
C ASP A 69 -6.59 -6.03 13.39
N GLN A 70 -6.45 -5.68 12.11
CA GLN A 70 -7.48 -4.95 11.36
C GLN A 70 -8.64 -5.82 10.87
N LEU A 71 -8.48 -7.16 10.86
CA LEU A 71 -9.56 -8.06 10.47
C LEU A 71 -10.63 -8.11 11.58
N PRO A 72 -11.93 -8.04 11.23
CA PRO A 72 -13.01 -8.20 12.19
C PRO A 72 -13.09 -9.64 12.71
N HIS A 73 -13.45 -9.79 13.99
CA HIS A 73 -13.78 -11.10 14.56
C HIS A 73 -15.13 -11.63 14.03
N PRO A 74 -15.31 -12.95 13.89
CA PRO A 74 -14.29 -14.00 14.05
C PRO A 74 -13.34 -14.08 12.85
N ARG A 75 -12.03 -14.15 13.13
CA ARG A 75 -10.96 -14.18 12.12
C ARG A 75 -10.02 -15.38 12.25
N ALA A 76 -9.36 -15.74 11.16
CA ALA A 76 -8.23 -16.66 11.14
C ALA A 76 -7.14 -16.21 10.16
N THR A 77 -5.92 -16.65 10.42
CA THR A 77 -4.76 -16.44 9.55
C THR A 77 -4.30 -17.77 8.98
N ILE A 78 -4.02 -17.78 7.69
CA ILE A 78 -3.53 -18.94 6.96
C ILE A 78 -2.22 -18.56 6.27
N PHE A 79 -1.15 -19.28 6.58
CA PHE A 79 0.13 -19.20 5.91
C PHE A 79 0.18 -20.25 4.80
N TRP A 80 0.46 -19.81 3.59
CA TRP A 80 0.56 -20.67 2.41
C TRP A 80 1.92 -20.42 1.74
N HIS A 81 2.71 -21.47 1.57
CA HIS A 81 4.12 -21.37 1.18
C HIS A 81 4.98 -20.56 2.16
N SER A 82 4.60 -20.52 3.43
CA SER A 82 5.38 -19.91 4.50
C SER A 82 5.01 -20.54 5.85
N SER A 83 5.81 -20.26 6.86
CA SER A 83 5.54 -20.69 8.24
C SER A 83 4.96 -19.54 9.06
N PRO A 84 4.06 -19.84 10.03
CA PRO A 84 3.59 -18.85 10.98
C PRO A 84 4.72 -18.13 11.73
N THR A 85 4.50 -16.87 12.08
CA THR A 85 5.41 -16.12 12.98
C THR A 85 5.16 -16.51 14.43
N ASP A 86 6.11 -16.22 15.32
CA ASP A 86 5.98 -16.52 16.76
C ASP A 86 4.71 -15.91 17.38
N GLN A 87 4.34 -14.70 16.97
CA GLN A 87 3.16 -13.98 17.46
C GLN A 87 1.85 -14.47 16.82
N LEU A 88 1.95 -15.21 15.72
CA LEU A 88 0.82 -15.84 15.02
C LEU A 88 0.94 -17.36 15.06
N SER A 89 1.48 -17.94 16.13
CA SER A 89 1.74 -19.38 16.24
C SER A 89 0.48 -20.26 16.17
N SER A 90 -0.71 -19.70 16.42
CA SER A 90 -2.00 -20.37 16.27
C SER A 90 -2.55 -20.38 14.83
N ALA A 91 -1.89 -19.65 13.93
CA ALA A 91 -2.25 -19.60 12.52
C ALA A 91 -2.03 -20.96 11.85
N LEU A 92 -2.82 -21.24 10.83
CA LEU A 92 -2.77 -22.50 10.11
C LEU A 92 -1.72 -22.42 8.99
N GLY A 93 -0.96 -23.49 8.80
CA GLY A 93 -0.09 -23.65 7.64
C GLY A 93 -0.75 -24.55 6.59
N VAL A 94 -0.65 -24.18 5.32
CA VAL A 94 -1.07 -24.99 4.16
C VAL A 94 0.15 -25.28 3.30
N THR A 95 0.34 -26.56 2.98
CA THR A 95 1.49 -27.04 2.21
C THR A 95 1.18 -27.11 0.71
N HIS A 96 2.22 -27.27 -0.11
CA HIS A 96 2.06 -27.37 -1.55
C HIS A 96 1.31 -28.66 -1.94
N GLY A 97 0.30 -28.53 -2.80
CA GLY A 97 -0.53 -29.65 -3.29
C GLY A 97 -1.85 -29.83 -2.55
N ASP A 98 -2.04 -29.14 -1.42
CA ASP A 98 -3.33 -29.09 -0.73
C ASP A 98 -4.35 -28.27 -1.55
N ASP A 99 -5.63 -28.67 -1.52
CA ASP A 99 -6.71 -27.85 -2.06
C ASP A 99 -6.96 -26.64 -1.14
N LEU A 100 -6.21 -25.58 -1.37
CA LEU A 100 -6.30 -24.32 -0.63
C LEU A 100 -7.72 -23.76 -0.64
N GLY A 101 -8.47 -23.89 -1.74
CA GLY A 101 -9.84 -23.40 -1.83
C GLY A 101 -10.76 -24.11 -0.84
N SER A 102 -10.71 -25.43 -0.82
CA SER A 102 -11.46 -26.25 0.15
C SER A 102 -11.01 -25.99 1.59
N PHE A 103 -9.70 -25.80 1.82
CA PHE A 103 -9.16 -25.50 3.15
C PHE A 103 -9.67 -24.16 3.71
N LEU A 104 -9.71 -23.12 2.86
CA LEU A 104 -10.26 -21.80 3.22
C LEU A 104 -11.75 -21.89 3.56
N LEU A 105 -12.52 -22.65 2.78
CA LEU A 105 -13.95 -22.89 3.02
C LEU A 105 -14.20 -23.60 4.36
N GLN A 106 -13.45 -24.67 4.62
CA GLN A 106 -13.56 -25.42 5.88
C GLN A 106 -13.18 -24.56 7.09
N THR A 107 -12.09 -23.78 6.98
CA THR A 107 -11.66 -22.87 8.04
C THR A 107 -12.75 -21.83 8.34
N ARG A 108 -13.35 -21.22 7.30
CA ARG A 108 -14.42 -20.25 7.48
C ARG A 108 -15.66 -20.87 8.12
N ALA A 109 -16.04 -22.08 7.68
CA ALA A 109 -17.17 -22.80 8.27
C ALA A 109 -16.92 -23.08 9.76
N ALA A 110 -15.73 -23.57 10.12
CA ALA A 110 -15.36 -23.85 11.51
C ALA A 110 -15.37 -22.59 12.40
N LEU A 111 -14.93 -21.43 11.88
CA LEU A 111 -15.04 -20.15 12.59
C LEU A 111 -16.50 -19.75 12.86
N LEU A 112 -17.38 -19.95 11.88
CA LEU A 112 -18.79 -19.57 11.98
C LEU A 112 -19.59 -20.53 12.89
N THR A 113 -19.24 -21.82 12.91
CA THR A 113 -19.88 -22.80 13.79
C THR A 113 -19.32 -22.78 15.21
N GLY A 114 -18.19 -22.10 15.43
CA GLY A 114 -17.49 -22.05 16.71
C GLY A 114 -16.63 -23.29 17.00
N GLU A 115 -16.48 -24.19 16.02
CA GLU A 115 -15.52 -25.30 16.08
C GLU A 115 -14.08 -24.81 16.14
N ARG A 116 -13.81 -23.65 15.51
CA ARG A 116 -12.56 -22.92 15.64
C ARG A 116 -12.81 -21.60 16.38
N ALA A 117 -12.01 -21.33 17.40
CA ALA A 117 -11.98 -20.03 18.06
C ALA A 117 -11.40 -18.97 17.13
N SER A 118 -11.90 -17.73 17.23
CA SER A 118 -11.24 -16.60 16.58
C SER A 118 -9.85 -16.41 17.16
N GLU A 119 -8.91 -16.02 16.32
CA GLU A 119 -7.59 -15.54 16.76
C GLU A 119 -7.74 -14.25 17.57
N ALA A 120 -6.93 -14.11 18.63
CA ALA A 120 -6.89 -12.94 19.53
C ALA A 120 -6.03 -11.83 18.92
N ASP A 121 -6.13 -10.59 19.42
CA ASP A 121 -5.23 -9.51 19.01
C ASP A 121 -3.79 -9.80 19.40
N VAL A 122 -2.84 -9.44 18.53
CA VAL A 122 -1.40 -9.63 18.78
C VAL A 122 -0.72 -8.34 19.25
N LEU A 123 -1.25 -7.19 18.86
CA LEU A 123 -0.80 -5.88 19.30
C LEU A 123 -1.50 -5.48 20.60
N PRO A 124 -0.84 -4.70 21.46
CA PRO A 124 -1.49 -4.15 22.65
C PRO A 124 -2.63 -3.22 22.25
N ASP A 125 -3.72 -3.26 23.02
CA ASP A 125 -4.83 -2.29 22.93
C ASP A 125 -4.42 -0.97 23.59
N GLU A 126 -3.45 -0.31 22.97
CA GLU A 126 -2.96 0.99 23.37
C GLU A 126 -3.17 1.98 22.21
N PRO A 127 -3.52 3.25 22.51
CA PRO A 127 -3.55 4.27 21.49
C PRO A 127 -2.20 4.31 20.77
N ALA A 128 -2.20 4.37 19.44
CA ALA A 128 -0.97 4.42 18.63
C ALA A 128 -0.03 5.58 19.00
N ASN A 129 -0.51 6.52 19.82
CA ASN A 129 0.08 7.79 20.12
C ASN A 129 -0.14 8.10 21.60
N VAL A 130 0.96 8.33 22.34
CA VAL A 130 0.91 8.72 23.76
C VAL A 130 0.13 10.03 23.91
N TRP A 131 -0.79 10.06 24.87
CA TRP A 131 -1.55 11.26 25.25
C TRP A 131 -0.60 12.39 25.68
N ARG A 132 -0.66 13.55 25.03
CA ARG A 132 0.22 14.71 25.31
C ARG A 132 -0.40 15.79 26.20
N GLY A 133 -1.52 15.49 26.87
CA GLY A 133 -2.17 16.45 27.76
C GLY A 133 -3.08 17.45 27.05
N VAL A 134 -3.63 18.39 27.84
CA VAL A 134 -4.45 19.51 27.37
C VAL A 134 -3.50 20.65 26.99
N GLY A 135 -3.64 21.18 25.78
CA GLY A 135 -2.84 22.30 25.29
C GLY A 135 -3.01 23.57 26.15
N PRO A 136 -2.08 24.55 26.02
CA PRO A 136 -2.00 25.74 26.88
C PRO A 136 -3.26 26.62 26.90
N HIS A 137 -4.20 26.40 25.98
CA HIS A 137 -5.48 27.12 25.90
C HIS A 137 -6.70 26.25 26.28
N GLY A 138 -6.52 25.19 27.08
CA GLY A 138 -7.62 24.30 27.48
C GLY A 138 -8.08 23.34 26.38
N GLN A 139 -7.30 23.25 25.30
CA GLN A 139 -7.60 22.50 24.10
C GLN A 139 -7.20 21.03 24.28
N GLY A 140 -8.15 20.10 24.20
CA GLY A 140 -7.92 18.67 24.45
C GLY A 140 -8.87 18.05 25.48
N GLY A 141 -9.73 18.84 26.11
CA GLY A 141 -10.84 18.36 26.94
C GLY A 141 -12.17 18.99 26.53
N LYS A 142 -13.19 18.16 26.29
CA LYS A 142 -14.64 18.47 26.14
C LYS A 142 -15.09 19.75 25.37
N GLY A 143 -14.24 20.39 24.59
CA GLY A 143 -14.56 21.64 23.86
C GLY A 143 -14.72 21.43 22.36
N MET A 144 -15.79 22.02 21.81
CA MET A 144 -16.08 22.08 20.37
C MET A 144 -15.32 23.27 19.75
N MET A 145 -14.58 23.01 18.67
CA MET A 145 -13.88 23.96 17.79
C MET A 145 -12.49 24.46 18.26
N GLY A 146 -11.45 24.00 17.55
CA GLY A 146 -10.15 24.67 17.47
C GLY A 146 -9.04 24.17 18.38
N GLY A 147 -9.13 22.92 18.86
CA GLY A 147 -8.17 22.37 19.80
C GLY A 147 -7.15 21.40 19.21
N THR A 148 -6.00 21.32 19.88
CA THR A 148 -4.90 20.36 19.76
C THR A 148 -5.41 18.92 20.05
N PRO A 149 -5.84 18.11 19.05
CA PRO A 149 -6.45 16.82 19.32
C PRO A 149 -5.41 15.88 19.94
N TYR A 150 -5.72 15.29 21.09
CA TYR A 150 -4.77 14.45 21.84
C TYR A 150 -3.46 15.15 22.28
N GLY A 151 -3.47 16.48 22.41
CA GLY A 151 -2.25 17.24 22.70
C GLY A 151 -1.28 17.30 21.52
N ARG A 152 -1.75 17.02 20.28
CA ARG A 152 -1.01 17.22 19.02
C ARG A 152 -1.46 18.47 18.26
N PRO A 153 -0.53 19.24 17.68
CA PRO A 153 -0.88 20.34 16.79
C PRO A 153 -1.78 19.82 15.67
N MET A 154 -2.77 20.63 15.31
CA MET A 154 -3.62 20.39 14.14
C MET A 154 -2.70 20.29 12.90
N ALA A 155 -3.07 19.45 11.94
CA ALA A 155 -2.38 19.48 10.66
C ALA A 155 -2.45 20.91 10.12
N MET A 156 -1.29 21.44 9.74
CA MET A 156 -1.24 22.78 9.18
C MET A 156 -1.59 22.71 7.70
N THR A 157 -2.22 23.76 7.21
CA THR A 157 -2.44 23.90 5.78
C THR A 157 -1.13 24.27 5.10
N ASP A 158 -0.87 23.64 3.96
CA ASP A 158 0.27 23.99 3.10
C ASP A 158 -0.21 24.72 1.84
N ASP A 159 0.74 25.37 1.16
CA ASP A 159 0.48 25.98 -0.14
C ASP A 159 0.19 24.88 -1.18
N ASP A 160 -0.91 25.05 -1.91
CA ASP A 160 -1.32 24.11 -2.96
C ASP A 160 -0.51 24.29 -4.25
N MET A 161 -0.17 23.18 -4.91
CA MET A 161 0.66 23.19 -6.14
C MET A 161 -0.13 23.47 -7.44
N ARG A 162 -1.48 23.44 -7.42
CA ARG A 162 -2.33 23.48 -8.62
C ARG A 162 -3.32 24.66 -8.65
N ASP A 163 -4.27 24.68 -7.72
CA ASP A 163 -5.47 25.53 -7.71
C ASP A 163 -5.49 26.57 -6.57
N GLY A 164 -4.54 26.48 -5.63
CA GLY A 164 -4.42 27.42 -4.52
C GLY A 164 -5.29 27.10 -3.31
N LEU A 165 -5.98 25.95 -3.28
CA LEU A 165 -6.78 25.51 -2.14
C LEU A 165 -5.90 24.94 -1.03
N LYS A 166 -5.62 25.76 -0.02
CA LYS A 166 -4.86 25.38 1.17
C LYS A 166 -5.62 24.34 2.01
N LEU A 167 -5.22 23.07 1.89
CA LEU A 167 -5.73 21.95 2.68
C LEU A 167 -4.63 21.43 3.61
N ASP A 168 -5.06 20.67 4.61
CA ASP A 168 -4.15 20.02 5.56
C ASP A 168 -3.22 19.04 4.83
N ALA A 169 -1.91 19.18 5.08
CA ALA A 169 -0.92 18.21 4.62
C ALA A 169 -0.81 17.05 5.62
N TYR A 170 -0.84 15.82 5.11
CA TYR A 170 -0.76 14.59 5.91
C TYR A 170 0.34 13.68 5.37
N THR A 171 1.30 13.34 6.23
CA THR A 171 2.39 12.40 5.90
C THR A 171 2.15 11.05 6.55
N ALA A 172 2.21 9.98 5.75
CA ALA A 172 2.14 8.61 6.26
C ALA A 172 2.84 7.60 5.36
N ASP A 173 3.11 6.43 5.91
CA ASP A 173 3.62 5.27 5.19
C ASP A 173 2.45 4.46 4.60
N PHE A 174 2.53 4.17 3.30
CA PHE A 174 1.56 3.40 2.54
C PHE A 174 2.21 2.12 2.02
N GLY A 175 1.65 0.95 2.38
CA GLY A 175 2.20 -0.37 2.07
C GLY A 175 2.44 -1.23 3.32
N PRO A 176 3.06 -2.41 3.21
CA PRO A 176 3.47 -3.11 1.98
C PRO A 176 2.36 -3.96 1.34
N PHE A 177 1.17 -3.99 1.96
CA PHE A 177 0.07 -4.89 1.59
C PHE A 177 -1.12 -4.19 0.91
N LEU A 178 -0.98 -2.91 0.54
CA LEU A 178 -2.05 -2.21 -0.19
C LEU A 178 -2.23 -2.85 -1.58
N THR A 179 -3.46 -3.25 -1.92
CA THR A 179 -3.74 -4.00 -3.16
C THR A 179 -3.45 -3.22 -4.43
N MET A 180 -3.47 -1.89 -4.35
CA MET A 180 -3.13 -0.97 -5.43
C MET A 180 -1.63 -0.68 -5.56
N LEU A 181 -0.81 -1.06 -4.57
CA LEU A 181 0.63 -0.94 -4.66
C LEU A 181 1.26 -2.28 -5.06
N PRO A 182 2.36 -2.27 -5.81
CA PRO A 182 3.23 -3.44 -5.96
C PRO A 182 3.58 -4.07 -4.60
N SER A 183 3.51 -5.40 -4.50
CA SER A 183 3.77 -6.10 -3.23
C SER A 183 5.18 -5.81 -2.69
N GLY A 184 5.26 -5.57 -1.38
CA GLY A 184 6.52 -5.22 -0.70
C GLY A 184 6.90 -3.75 -0.75
N MET A 185 6.23 -2.95 -1.60
CA MET A 185 6.50 -1.53 -1.73
C MET A 185 5.95 -0.75 -0.54
N ILE A 186 6.77 0.11 0.06
CA ILE A 186 6.36 1.08 1.07
C ILE A 186 6.81 2.46 0.62
N LEU A 187 5.85 3.36 0.51
CA LEU A 187 6.06 4.76 0.19
C LEU A 187 5.71 5.61 1.40
N LYS A 188 6.58 6.54 1.76
CA LYS A 188 6.22 7.65 2.64
C LYS A 188 5.72 8.79 1.76
N ILE A 189 4.47 9.16 1.94
CA ILE A 189 3.77 10.09 1.05
C ILE A 189 3.25 11.25 1.88
N THR A 190 3.50 12.47 1.44
CA THR A 190 2.78 13.65 1.90
C THR A 190 1.63 13.93 0.93
N LEU A 191 0.40 13.87 1.44
CA LEU A 191 -0.82 14.14 0.70
C LEU A 191 -1.44 15.46 1.17
N GLN A 192 -1.98 16.23 0.21
CA GLN A 192 -2.87 17.34 0.47
C GLN A 192 -4.21 17.04 -0.21
N GLY A 193 -5.20 16.60 0.57
CA GLY A 193 -6.37 15.92 -0.01
C GLY A 193 -5.95 14.61 -0.70
N ASP A 194 -6.18 14.51 -2.00
CA ASP A 194 -5.74 13.39 -2.85
C ASP A 194 -4.51 13.71 -3.71
N LEU A 195 -3.93 14.90 -3.56
CA LEU A 195 -2.74 15.35 -4.29
C LEU A 195 -1.44 14.87 -3.62
N PHE A 196 -0.53 14.30 -4.40
CA PHE A 196 0.83 13.98 -3.98
C PHE A 196 1.69 15.25 -3.91
N GLN A 197 2.07 15.64 -2.69
CA GLN A 197 2.98 16.76 -2.45
C GLN A 197 4.45 16.31 -2.45
N LYS A 198 4.74 15.20 -1.78
CA LYS A 198 6.08 14.63 -1.67
C LYS A 198 6.02 13.11 -1.61
N VAL A 199 7.03 12.45 -2.13
CA VAL A 199 7.18 10.99 -2.06
C VAL A 199 8.61 10.60 -1.73
N ALA A 200 8.76 9.68 -0.78
CA ALA A 200 10.01 9.01 -0.46
C ALA A 200 9.83 7.49 -0.44
N VAL A 201 10.88 6.76 -0.82
CA VAL A 201 10.86 5.30 -0.82
C VAL A 201 11.36 4.79 0.53
N VAL A 202 10.49 4.06 1.24
CA VAL A 202 10.86 3.35 2.47
C VAL A 202 11.29 1.91 2.13
N SER A 203 10.55 1.26 1.23
CA SER A 203 10.89 -0.08 0.72
C SER A 203 10.50 -0.17 -0.76
N PRO A 204 11.40 -0.62 -1.65
CA PRO A 204 11.03 -0.90 -3.03
C PRO A 204 10.13 -2.15 -3.11
N PRO A 205 9.42 -2.36 -4.23
CA PRO A 205 8.66 -3.59 -4.43
C PRO A 205 9.57 -4.82 -4.47
N TYR A 206 9.00 -6.00 -4.17
CA TYR A 206 9.68 -7.28 -4.35
C TYR A 206 10.10 -7.51 -5.81
N GLU A 207 11.09 -8.38 -6.02
CA GLU A 207 11.39 -8.89 -7.35
C GLU A 207 10.28 -9.86 -7.74
N ASP A 208 9.28 -9.33 -8.45
CA ASP A 208 8.12 -10.08 -8.89
C ASP A 208 8.31 -10.41 -10.37
N ALA A 209 8.51 -11.69 -10.68
CA ALA A 209 8.69 -12.19 -12.04
C ALA A 209 7.37 -12.54 -12.74
N ARG A 210 6.21 -12.30 -12.08
CA ARG A 210 4.90 -12.68 -12.61
C ARG A 210 4.53 -11.89 -13.86
N GLN A 211 4.30 -12.60 -14.95
CA GLN A 211 3.92 -12.02 -16.23
C GLN A 211 2.51 -11.41 -16.18
N GLY A 212 2.35 -10.25 -16.82
CA GLY A 212 1.07 -9.59 -17.01
C GLY A 212 0.40 -9.08 -15.72
N ARG A 213 1.13 -8.94 -14.61
CA ARG A 213 0.56 -8.42 -13.37
C ARG A 213 0.11 -6.97 -13.53
N GLU A 214 0.94 -6.16 -14.18
CA GLU A 214 0.77 -4.72 -14.39
C GLU A 214 -0.54 -4.44 -15.12
N ILE A 215 -0.77 -5.09 -16.27
CA ILE A 215 -2.01 -4.95 -17.04
C ILE A 215 -3.24 -5.41 -16.25
N ARG A 216 -3.14 -6.48 -15.44
CA ARG A 216 -4.26 -6.91 -14.58
C ARG A 216 -4.56 -5.86 -13.51
N THR A 217 -3.53 -5.30 -12.86
CA THR A 217 -3.74 -4.26 -11.85
C THR A 217 -4.30 -2.99 -12.47
N LEU A 218 -3.80 -2.55 -13.64
CA LEU A 218 -4.35 -1.40 -14.36
C LEU A 218 -5.84 -1.62 -14.71
N LEU A 219 -6.21 -2.79 -15.22
CA LEU A 219 -7.61 -3.12 -15.48
C LEU A 219 -8.46 -3.07 -14.21
N LYS A 220 -7.95 -3.54 -13.06
CA LYS A 220 -8.65 -3.44 -11.77
C LYS A 220 -8.83 -1.98 -11.34
N LEU A 221 -7.76 -1.17 -11.39
CA LEU A 221 -7.78 0.26 -11.04
C LEU A 221 -8.75 1.06 -11.92
N LEU A 222 -8.89 0.67 -13.19
CA LEU A 222 -9.82 1.28 -14.15
C LEU A 222 -11.25 0.70 -14.06
N GLY A 223 -11.57 -0.08 -13.03
CA GLY A 223 -12.91 -0.60 -12.78
C GLY A 223 -13.32 -1.78 -13.65
N LEU A 224 -12.36 -2.53 -14.21
CA LEU A 224 -12.57 -3.67 -15.11
C LEU A 224 -12.04 -5.00 -14.53
N PRO A 225 -12.43 -5.41 -13.30
CA PRO A 225 -11.89 -6.60 -12.64
C PRO A 225 -12.23 -7.90 -13.39
N ALA A 226 -13.35 -7.96 -14.12
CA ALA A 226 -13.71 -9.13 -14.93
C ALA A 226 -12.72 -9.37 -16.08
N LEU A 227 -12.26 -8.30 -16.74
CA LEU A 227 -11.22 -8.38 -17.77
C LEU A 227 -9.86 -8.73 -17.17
N ALA A 228 -9.54 -8.15 -16.00
CA ALA A 228 -8.34 -8.50 -15.26
C ALA A 228 -8.29 -10.00 -14.89
N ASN A 229 -9.40 -10.56 -14.40
CA ASN A 229 -9.49 -11.97 -14.05
C ASN A 229 -9.44 -12.88 -15.28
N ARG A 230 -9.97 -12.43 -16.43
CA ARG A 230 -9.88 -13.21 -17.67
C ARG A 230 -8.43 -13.43 -18.12
N LEU A 231 -7.51 -12.51 -17.82
CA LEU A 231 -6.07 -12.69 -18.09
C LEU A 231 -5.41 -13.79 -17.25
N LEU A 232 -6.09 -14.33 -16.24
CA LEU A 232 -5.60 -15.49 -15.47
C LEU A 232 -5.85 -16.82 -16.18
N ILE A 233 -6.70 -16.82 -17.20
CA ILE A 233 -6.94 -17.99 -18.05
C ILE A 233 -5.80 -18.06 -19.06
N GLU A 234 -5.21 -19.25 -19.19
CA GLU A 234 -4.08 -19.49 -20.10
C GLU A 234 -4.40 -19.01 -21.52
N ASN A 235 -3.45 -18.28 -22.13
CA ASN A 235 -3.54 -17.75 -23.49
C ASN A 235 -4.70 -16.76 -23.76
N ALA A 236 -5.41 -16.28 -22.73
CA ALA A 236 -6.53 -15.35 -22.92
C ALA A 236 -6.14 -14.06 -23.67
N HIS A 237 -4.90 -13.58 -23.48
CA HIS A 237 -4.38 -12.40 -24.17
C HIS A 237 -4.17 -12.59 -25.67
N CYS A 238 -3.96 -13.85 -26.12
CA CYS A 238 -3.85 -14.22 -27.53
C CYS A 238 -5.21 -14.30 -28.22
N GLU A 239 -6.31 -14.38 -27.46
CA GLU A 239 -7.65 -14.42 -28.04
C GLU A 239 -8.01 -13.06 -28.65
N ALA A 240 -8.29 -13.05 -29.95
CA ALA A 240 -8.79 -11.84 -30.64
C ALA A 240 -10.04 -11.25 -29.96
N GLY A 241 -10.86 -12.10 -29.33
CA GLY A 241 -12.02 -11.69 -28.54
C GLY A 241 -11.65 -10.87 -27.31
N PHE A 242 -10.56 -11.20 -26.61
CA PHE A 242 -10.12 -10.47 -25.43
C PHE A 242 -9.67 -9.06 -25.78
N LYS A 243 -8.77 -8.90 -26.76
CA LYS A 243 -8.30 -7.58 -27.22
C LYS A 243 -9.47 -6.70 -27.65
N ARG A 244 -10.43 -7.27 -28.40
CA ARG A 244 -11.65 -6.57 -28.80
C ARG A 244 -12.48 -6.11 -27.60
N LEU A 245 -12.66 -6.94 -26.57
CA LEU A 245 -13.39 -6.55 -25.36
C LEU A 245 -12.69 -5.42 -24.61
N VAL A 246 -11.36 -5.49 -24.48
CA VAL A 246 -10.56 -4.41 -23.87
C VAL A 246 -10.71 -3.11 -24.66
N THR A 247 -10.61 -3.15 -26.00
CA THR A 247 -10.82 -1.95 -26.83
C THR A 247 -12.23 -1.38 -26.68
N LEU A 248 -13.26 -2.22 -26.70
CA LEU A 248 -14.66 -1.79 -26.59
C LEU A 248 -15.02 -1.25 -25.20
N SER A 249 -14.30 -1.64 -24.15
CA SER A 249 -14.50 -1.10 -22.80
C SER A 249 -14.19 0.40 -22.68
N GLY A 250 -13.44 0.95 -23.64
CA GLY A 250 -13.00 2.36 -23.60
C GLY A 250 -11.85 2.63 -22.63
N VAL A 251 -11.25 1.60 -22.02
CA VAL A 251 -10.18 1.72 -21.01
C VAL A 251 -9.03 2.64 -21.43
N ARG A 252 -8.60 2.54 -22.69
CA ARG A 252 -7.54 3.41 -23.24
C ARG A 252 -7.90 4.89 -23.17
N ARG A 253 -9.17 5.23 -23.39
CA ARG A 253 -9.66 6.62 -23.33
C ARG A 253 -9.77 7.13 -21.89
N ALA A 254 -9.99 6.24 -20.93
CA ALA A 254 -10.09 6.57 -19.51
C ALA A 254 -8.74 6.95 -18.88
N ILE A 255 -7.63 6.38 -19.36
CA ILE A 255 -6.28 6.81 -18.96
C ILE A 255 -6.03 8.19 -19.59
N PRO A 256 -5.60 9.24 -18.87
CA PRO A 256 -5.24 10.53 -19.48
C PRO A 256 -4.04 10.45 -20.44
N PRO A 257 -3.98 11.27 -21.52
CA PRO A 257 -2.77 11.39 -22.35
C PRO A 257 -1.61 11.97 -21.53
N ASP A 258 -0.38 11.59 -21.87
CA ASP A 258 0.86 12.12 -21.26
C ASP A 258 1.01 11.82 -19.75
N LEU A 259 0.11 11.00 -19.17
CA LEU A 259 0.19 10.61 -17.78
C LEU A 259 1.44 9.74 -17.52
N GLY A 260 2.27 10.14 -16.56
CA GLY A 260 3.49 9.41 -16.21
C GLY A 260 4.45 9.26 -17.39
N ARG A 261 4.55 10.31 -18.21
CA ARG A 261 5.43 10.35 -19.38
C ARG A 261 6.90 10.32 -18.94
N THR A 262 7.67 9.41 -19.51
CA THR A 262 9.11 9.27 -19.24
C THR A 262 9.94 9.96 -20.33
N HIS A 263 11.28 9.99 -20.18
CA HIS A 263 12.18 10.64 -21.13
C HIS A 263 12.16 10.06 -22.54
N ASP A 264 11.79 8.79 -22.70
CA ASP A 264 11.62 8.17 -24.03
C ASP A 264 10.27 8.52 -24.70
N GLY A 265 9.43 9.31 -24.01
CA GLY A 265 8.12 9.73 -24.47
C GLY A 265 7.00 8.73 -24.17
N SER A 266 7.28 7.58 -23.57
CA SER A 266 6.26 6.63 -23.15
C SER A 266 5.45 7.17 -21.96
N ASP A 267 4.13 7.16 -22.10
CA ASP A 267 3.14 7.43 -21.05
C ASP A 267 2.42 6.14 -20.63
N VAL A 268 1.55 6.21 -19.61
CA VAL A 268 0.76 5.06 -19.13
C VAL A 268 -0.04 4.41 -20.27
N ARG A 269 -0.59 5.18 -21.22
CA ARG A 269 -1.36 4.64 -22.35
C ARG A 269 -0.48 3.77 -23.26
N SER A 270 0.70 4.27 -23.62
CA SER A 270 1.64 3.54 -24.49
C SER A 270 2.13 2.25 -23.82
N ARG A 271 2.44 2.30 -22.52
CA ARG A 271 2.82 1.11 -21.74
C ARG A 271 1.68 0.11 -21.64
N PHE A 272 0.44 0.57 -21.41
CA PHE A 272 -0.74 -0.30 -21.40
C PHE A 272 -0.95 -1.02 -22.75
N GLU A 273 -0.83 -0.31 -23.87
CA GLU A 273 -0.95 -0.90 -25.21
C GLU A 273 0.19 -1.90 -25.51
N HIS A 274 1.42 -1.60 -25.06
CA HIS A 274 2.54 -2.54 -25.16
C HIS A 274 2.21 -3.85 -24.43
N MET A 275 1.78 -3.75 -23.17
CA MET A 275 1.41 -4.93 -22.36
C MET A 275 0.20 -5.69 -22.91
N LEU A 276 -0.76 -5.00 -23.55
CA LEU A 276 -1.90 -5.66 -24.19
C LEU A 276 -1.47 -6.48 -25.41
N ASN A 277 -0.40 -6.06 -26.07
CA ASN A 277 0.11 -6.73 -27.25
C ASN A 277 1.12 -7.83 -26.93
N ASP A 278 1.98 -7.60 -25.95
CA ASP A 278 3.05 -8.52 -25.53
C ASP A 278 3.24 -8.49 -24.01
N PRO A 279 2.33 -9.13 -23.23
CA PRO A 279 2.34 -9.09 -21.76
C PRO A 279 3.54 -9.81 -21.14
N SER A 280 4.25 -10.64 -21.90
CA SER A 280 5.40 -11.40 -21.44
C SER A 280 6.72 -10.67 -21.65
N ASN A 281 6.72 -9.57 -22.40
CA ASN A 281 7.94 -8.85 -22.78
C ASN A 281 7.98 -7.46 -22.13
N PRO A 282 8.82 -7.25 -21.11
CA PRO A 282 8.93 -5.94 -20.48
C PRO A 282 9.45 -4.91 -21.49
N GLN A 283 8.87 -3.71 -21.45
CA GLN A 283 9.32 -2.63 -22.31
C GLN A 283 10.71 -2.17 -21.88
N ASN A 284 11.62 -1.97 -22.85
CA ASN A 284 12.93 -1.40 -22.56
C ASN A 284 12.80 0.12 -22.43
N LEU A 285 12.72 0.60 -21.18
CA LEU A 285 12.49 2.02 -20.86
C LEU A 285 13.80 2.74 -20.54
N HIS A 286 13.91 4.00 -20.98
CA HIS A 286 15.05 4.85 -20.62
C HIS A 286 14.78 5.58 -19.30
N LEU A 287 15.27 4.99 -18.20
CA LEU A 287 14.95 5.41 -16.82
C LEU A 287 16.10 6.11 -16.08
N MET A 288 17.19 6.46 -16.75
CA MET A 288 18.33 7.11 -16.06
C MET A 288 17.91 8.46 -15.48
N GLY A 289 18.15 8.65 -14.18
CA GLY A 289 17.86 9.89 -13.46
C GLY A 289 16.38 10.14 -13.18
N LEU A 290 15.47 9.27 -13.62
CA LEU A 290 14.03 9.40 -13.37
C LEU A 290 13.70 8.84 -11.98
N GLY A 291 13.20 9.68 -11.08
CA GLY A 291 12.72 9.32 -9.75
C GLY A 291 11.19 9.29 -9.64
N LEU A 292 10.68 8.88 -8.48
CA LEU A 292 9.24 8.92 -8.20
C LEU A 292 8.72 10.35 -8.01
N GLY A 293 9.55 11.29 -7.52
CA GLY A 293 9.19 12.70 -7.40
C GLY A 293 8.77 13.28 -8.75
N ASP A 294 9.58 13.04 -9.80
CA ASP A 294 9.31 13.49 -11.17
C ASP A 294 7.99 12.96 -11.76
N LEU A 295 7.57 11.78 -11.29
CA LEU A 295 6.40 11.08 -11.82
C LEU A 295 5.12 11.34 -11.03
N LEU A 296 5.22 11.49 -9.71
CA LEU A 296 4.08 11.45 -8.80
C LEU A 296 3.75 12.80 -8.17
N GLU A 297 4.71 13.69 -7.96
CA GLU A 297 4.42 14.99 -7.34
C GLU A 297 3.51 15.84 -8.25
N GLY A 298 2.50 16.47 -7.64
CA GLY A 298 1.43 17.16 -8.34
C GLY A 298 0.39 16.25 -9.01
N ARG A 299 0.45 14.93 -8.82
CA ARG A 299 -0.56 13.98 -9.32
C ARG A 299 -1.60 13.65 -8.27
N GLU A 300 -2.82 13.39 -8.73
CA GLU A 300 -3.87 12.86 -7.86
C GLU A 300 -3.61 11.38 -7.54
N TRP A 301 -4.22 10.89 -6.46
CA TRP A 301 -4.05 9.51 -6.01
C TRP A 301 -4.30 8.48 -7.11
N GLN A 302 -5.39 8.64 -7.86
CA GLN A 302 -5.76 7.69 -8.92
C GLN A 302 -4.73 7.71 -10.06
N GLU A 303 -4.24 8.89 -10.44
CA GLU A 303 -3.19 9.06 -11.45
C GLU A 303 -1.89 8.39 -11.00
N ALA A 304 -1.45 8.65 -9.76
CA ALA A 304 -0.25 8.06 -9.18
C ALA A 304 -0.33 6.53 -9.18
N MET A 305 -1.48 5.95 -8.82
CA MET A 305 -1.65 4.49 -8.84
C MET A 305 -1.57 3.90 -10.25
N LEU A 306 -2.09 4.60 -11.28
CA LEU A 306 -1.94 4.18 -12.67
C LEU A 306 -0.50 4.27 -13.15
N ILE A 307 0.23 5.32 -12.75
CA ILE A 307 1.65 5.48 -13.08
C ILE A 307 2.46 4.33 -12.47
N LEU A 308 2.36 4.10 -11.16
CA LEU A 308 3.11 3.06 -10.45
C LEU A 308 2.87 1.66 -11.03
N ASN A 309 1.63 1.33 -11.38
CA ASN A 309 1.27 0.00 -11.91
C ASN A 309 1.44 -0.13 -13.43
N SER A 310 1.96 0.90 -14.10
CA SER A 310 2.33 0.83 -15.52
C SER A 310 3.78 0.39 -15.78
N PHE A 311 4.59 0.29 -14.72
CA PHE A 311 5.95 -0.21 -14.77
C PHE A 311 6.02 -1.64 -14.24
N ASP A 312 6.87 -2.46 -14.85
CA ASP A 312 7.28 -3.72 -14.25
C ASP A 312 8.13 -3.48 -12.98
N ASN A 313 8.21 -4.48 -12.10
CA ASN A 313 8.92 -4.31 -10.83
C ASN A 313 10.43 -4.08 -11.00
N THR A 314 11.06 -4.54 -12.09
CA THR A 314 12.49 -4.28 -12.34
C THR A 314 12.69 -2.81 -12.67
N SER A 315 11.86 -2.26 -13.57
CA SER A 315 11.84 -0.83 -13.90
C SER A 315 11.51 0.03 -12.69
N LEU A 316 10.48 -0.34 -11.91
CA LEU A 316 10.07 0.43 -10.76
C LEU A 316 11.13 0.44 -9.64
N ARG A 317 11.86 -0.66 -9.43
CA ARG A 317 13.00 -0.69 -8.50
C ARG A 317 14.12 0.27 -8.93
N LYS A 318 14.39 0.40 -10.24
CA LYS A 318 15.36 1.38 -10.76
C LYS A 318 14.90 2.82 -10.49
N ILE A 319 13.63 3.12 -10.71
CA ILE A 319 13.04 4.43 -10.41
C ILE A 319 13.12 4.73 -8.91
N CYS A 320 12.79 3.74 -8.06
CA CYS A 320 12.91 3.87 -6.61
C CYS A 320 14.35 4.16 -6.17
N ALA A 321 15.36 3.55 -6.80
CA ALA A 321 16.77 3.79 -6.49
C ALA A 321 17.24 5.21 -6.84
N ASN A 322 16.57 5.90 -7.77
CA ASN A 322 16.83 7.31 -8.10
C ASN A 322 16.04 8.29 -7.22
N THR A 323 15.15 7.78 -6.35
CA THR A 323 14.30 8.61 -5.48
C THR A 323 14.99 8.80 -4.14
N PRO A 324 14.91 10.01 -3.52
CA PRO A 324 15.42 10.21 -2.17
C PRO A 324 14.91 9.13 -1.21
N THR A 325 15.84 8.57 -0.44
CA THR A 325 15.51 7.79 0.76
C THR A 325 15.43 8.78 1.92
N ASP A 326 14.50 8.55 2.83
CA ASP A 326 14.15 9.44 3.95
C ASP A 326 15.25 9.45 5.04
N ALA A 327 16.49 9.75 4.65
CA ALA A 327 17.60 9.97 5.55
C ALA A 327 17.44 11.38 6.17
N THR A 328 16.65 11.45 7.24
CA THR A 328 16.73 12.44 8.33
C THR A 328 17.21 13.84 7.94
N ASP A 329 16.34 14.66 7.37
CA ASP A 329 16.47 16.13 7.39
C ASP A 329 16.03 16.72 8.75
N ASP A 330 16.35 16.02 9.85
CA ASP A 330 16.04 16.44 11.22
C ASP A 330 17.36 16.51 12.03
N MET A 331 18.31 17.27 11.51
CA MET A 331 19.41 17.84 12.28
C MET A 331 19.43 19.33 12.02
N GLY A 332 18.85 20.05 12.98
CA GLY A 332 18.71 21.50 12.96
C GLY A 332 20.04 22.19 12.70
N ASP A 333 19.99 23.16 11.78
CA ASP A 333 20.95 24.24 11.67
C ASP A 333 20.86 25.10 12.96
N SER A 334 21.50 24.58 14.01
CA SER A 334 21.85 25.33 15.21
C SER A 334 23.31 25.74 15.05
N SER A 335 23.53 26.79 14.26
CA SER A 335 24.78 27.52 14.28
C SER A 335 24.90 28.28 15.61
N GLU A 336 25.36 27.55 16.63
CA GLU A 336 25.98 28.15 17.81
C GLU A 336 27.23 28.92 17.36
N GLN A 337 27.07 30.24 17.21
CA GLN A 337 28.19 31.17 17.19
C GLN A 337 28.83 31.19 18.58
N ALA A 338 29.97 30.51 18.73
CA ALA A 338 30.90 30.79 19.82
C ALA A 338 32.36 30.59 19.41
N SER A 339 33.13 31.67 19.63
CA SER A 339 34.60 31.79 19.64
C SER A 339 35.32 31.79 18.29
N GLY A 340 36.31 32.65 18.01
CA GLY A 340 36.96 33.67 18.82
C GLY A 340 38.27 34.12 18.16
N GLY A 341 38.72 35.35 18.47
CA GLY A 341 40.08 35.84 18.24
C GLY A 341 40.18 36.94 17.17
N HIS A 342 40.98 37.99 17.30
CA HIS A 342 41.75 38.56 18.41
C HIS A 342 42.24 39.93 17.87
N GLU A 343 42.17 41.02 18.66
CA GLU A 343 42.93 42.29 18.60
C GLU A 343 42.06 43.31 19.37
N GLY A 344 42.46 44.04 20.41
CA GLY A 344 43.76 44.51 20.87
C GLY A 344 43.62 46.02 21.13
N MET A 345 43.88 46.45 22.38
CA MET A 345 43.99 47.87 22.85
C MET A 345 42.66 48.64 22.98
N ASP A 346 42.37 49.44 24.02
CA ASP A 346 43.17 50.01 25.09
C ASP A 346 42.31 50.31 26.34
N HIS A 347 42.97 50.28 27.50
CA HIS A 347 42.43 50.76 28.77
C HIS A 347 42.52 52.30 28.83
N SER A 348 41.41 52.96 29.15
CA SER A 348 41.47 54.18 29.98
C SER A 348 40.19 54.37 30.78
N SER A 349 40.36 54.20 32.10
CA SER A 349 39.43 54.53 33.17
C SER A 349 39.12 56.03 33.27
N HIS A 350 37.92 56.34 33.77
CA HIS A 350 37.46 57.47 34.61
C HIS A 350 36.01 57.77 34.18
N GLY A 351 34.96 57.83 34.99
CA GLY A 351 34.82 58.05 36.42
C GLY A 351 33.66 59.06 36.60
N GLY A 352 32.60 58.68 37.32
CA GLY A 352 31.70 59.64 37.98
C GLY A 352 30.40 60.04 37.26
N HIS A 353 29.31 59.76 37.98
CA HIS A 353 27.96 60.33 37.97
C HIS A 353 26.99 60.00 36.84
#